data_AF-A0A0D2F9H5-F1
#
_entry.id   AF-A0A0D2F9H5-F1
#
_cell.length_a   1.000
_cell.length_b   1.000
_cell.length_c   1.000
_cell.angle_alpha   90.00
_cell.angle_beta   90.00
_cell.angle_gamma   90.00
#
_symmetry.space_group_name_H-M   'P 1'
#
loop_
_entity.id
_entity.type
_entity.pdbx_description
1 polymer ?
#
loop_
_entity_poly.entity_id
_entity_poly.type
_entity_poly.pdbx_seq_one_letter_code
_entity_poly.pdbx_strand_id
1 'polypeptide(L)'
;MPPPSNVKDIAPPEHLTSLAAGGFASGALRFGSISLLSHFLLLRHPVYRGLTVQFKVFLQISAMTLGGCIFAEKRVTEYNDAVRRRNRALERSRRAWSEEQEIKEMVERREAAGK
;
A
#
# COMPACT_ATOMS: atom_id res chain seq x y z
N MET A 1 -19.80 18.19 10.10
CA MET A 1 -19.31 17.30 11.18
C MET A 1 -17.80 17.40 11.17
N PRO A 2 -17.13 17.84 12.24
CA PRO A 2 -15.68 17.73 12.30
C PRO A 2 -15.29 16.23 12.24
N PRO A 3 -14.18 15.87 11.59
CA PRO A 3 -13.70 14.49 11.61
C PRO A 3 -13.42 14.08 13.06
N PRO A 4 -13.69 12.81 13.45
CA PRO A 4 -13.43 12.35 14.81
C PRO A 4 -11.93 12.45 15.10
N SER A 5 -11.55 13.45 15.88
CA SER A 5 -10.17 13.79 16.28
C SER A 5 -9.60 12.85 17.35
N ASN A 6 -10.13 11.62 17.46
CA ASN A 6 -9.81 10.68 18.53
C ASN A 6 -9.26 9.34 18.01
N VAL A 7 -8.56 9.36 16.87
CA VAL A 7 -7.73 8.23 16.43
C VAL A 7 -6.33 8.47 16.99
N LYS A 8 -6.07 7.97 18.21
CA LYS A 8 -4.78 8.14 18.90
C LYS A 8 -3.79 7.00 18.64
N ASP A 9 -4.22 5.89 18.04
CA ASP A 9 -3.33 4.81 17.60
C ASP A 9 -3.09 4.90 16.09
N ILE A 10 -2.06 5.67 15.74
CA ILE A 10 -1.54 5.82 14.36
C ILE A 10 -0.37 4.86 14.13
N ALA A 11 -0.23 3.82 14.96
CA ALA A 11 0.70 2.74 14.66
C ALA A 11 0.24 2.10 13.33
N PRO A 12 1.09 2.07 12.29
CA PRO A 12 0.75 1.37 11.07
C PRO A 12 0.46 -0.09 11.43
N PRO A 13 -0.66 -0.68 10.98
CA PRO A 13 -0.96 -2.07 11.30
C PRO A 13 0.23 -2.98 10.95
N GLU A 14 0.49 -3.97 11.79
CA GLU A 14 1.69 -4.82 11.76
C GLU A 14 1.95 -5.47 10.39
N HIS A 15 0.90 -5.72 9.60
CA HIS A 15 1.02 -6.28 8.25
C HIS A 15 1.44 -5.26 7.17
N LEU A 16 1.43 -3.95 7.44
CA LEU A 16 1.88 -2.95 6.47
C LEU A 16 3.39 -2.98 6.29
N THR A 17 4.13 -3.18 7.37
CA THR A 17 5.59 -3.24 7.34
C THR A 17 6.05 -4.44 6.51
N SER A 18 5.42 -5.61 6.69
CA SER A 18 5.72 -6.80 5.89
C SER A 18 5.30 -6.66 4.43
N LEU A 19 4.18 -5.99 4.14
CA LEU A 19 3.75 -5.70 2.76
C LEU A 19 4.71 -4.73 2.06
N ALA A 20 5.13 -3.67 2.75
CA ALA A 20 6.11 -2.71 2.26
C ALA A 20 7.48 -3.38 2.05
N ALA A 21 7.92 -4.22 3.00
CA ALA A 21 9.16 -4.98 2.90
C ALA A 21 9.13 -5.97 1.72
N GLY A 22 8.02 -6.66 1.48
CA GLY A 22 7.83 -7.51 0.31
C GLY A 22 7.84 -6.72 -1.00
N GLY A 23 7.19 -5.55 -1.02
CA GLY A 23 7.25 -4.60 -2.13
C GLY A 23 8.69 -4.17 -2.41
N PHE A 24 9.41 -3.76 -1.37
CA PHE A 24 10.81 -3.37 -1.44
C PHE A 24 11.69 -4.48 -1.98
N ALA A 25 11.62 -5.68 -1.41
CA ALA A 25 12.40 -6.82 -1.86
C ALA A 25 12.14 -7.15 -3.34
N SER A 26 10.87 -7.11 -3.76
CA SER A 26 10.52 -7.36 -5.17
C SER A 26 11.05 -6.28 -6.12
N GLY A 27 11.06 -5.01 -5.69
CA GLY A 27 11.59 -3.90 -6.46
C GLY A 27 13.11 -3.91 -6.53
N ALA A 28 13.75 -4.14 -5.39
CA ALA A 28 15.19 -4.28 -5.27
C ALA A 28 15.73 -5.43 -6.12
N LEU A 29 15.06 -6.59 -6.13
CA LEU A 29 15.49 -7.71 -6.97
C LEU A 29 15.39 -7.40 -8.47
N ARG A 30 14.28 -6.77 -8.91
CA ARG A 30 14.09 -6.41 -10.33
C ARG A 30 15.10 -5.36 -10.80
N PHE A 31 15.30 -4.31 -10.02
CA PHE A 31 16.27 -3.28 -10.37
C PHE A 31 17.71 -3.72 -10.14
N GLY A 32 17.94 -4.63 -9.18
CA GLY A 32 19.22 -5.26 -8.94
C GLY A 32 19.68 -6.12 -10.11
N SER A 33 18.78 -6.92 -10.70
CA SER A 33 19.12 -7.71 -11.90
C SER A 33 19.43 -6.82 -13.11
N ILE A 34 18.62 -5.77 -13.34
CA ILE A 34 18.86 -4.78 -14.40
C ILE A 34 20.19 -4.05 -14.16
N SER A 35 20.45 -3.62 -12.93
CA SER A 35 21.68 -2.92 -12.58
C SER A 35 22.90 -3.80 -12.75
N LEU A 36 22.80 -5.10 -12.46
CA LEU A 36 23.88 -6.05 -12.65
C LEU A 36 24.17 -6.26 -14.14
N LEU A 37 23.13 -6.43 -14.96
CA LEU A 37 23.24 -6.47 -16.43
C LEU A 37 23.89 -5.20 -16.98
N SER A 38 23.45 -4.03 -16.50
CA SER A 38 24.02 -2.73 -16.89
C SER A 38 25.50 -2.62 -16.51
N HIS A 39 25.89 -3.13 -15.34
CA HIS A 39 27.29 -3.18 -14.92
C HIS A 39 28.15 -4.00 -15.89
N PHE A 40 27.68 -5.19 -16.30
CA PHE A 40 28.36 -6.03 -17.29
C PHE A 40 28.45 -5.37 -18.66
N LEU A 41 27.40 -4.67 -19.09
CA LEU A 41 27.37 -3.96 -20.37
C LEU A 41 28.36 -2.78 -20.39
N LEU A 42 28.41 -2.02 -19.29
CA LEU A 42 29.22 -0.81 -19.17
C LEU A 42 30.71 -1.08 -18.97
N LEU A 43 31.13 -2.31 -18.65
CA LEU A 43 32.55 -2.70 -18.54
C LEU A 43 33.38 -2.35 -19.78
N ARG A 44 32.77 -2.31 -20.98
CA ARG A 44 33.44 -1.93 -22.23
C ARG A 44 33.45 -0.41 -22.49
N HIS A 45 32.63 0.37 -21.78
CA HIS A 45 32.47 1.79 -22.00
C HIS A 45 33.65 2.60 -21.41
N PRO A 46 34.25 3.55 -22.17
CA PRO A 46 35.46 4.27 -21.74
C PRO A 46 35.24 5.08 -20.46
N VAL A 47 34.05 5.67 -20.30
CA VAL A 47 33.69 6.41 -19.07
C VAL A 47 33.67 5.47 -17.86
N TYR A 48 33.05 4.29 -17.97
CA TYR A 48 32.86 3.38 -16.84
C TYR A 48 34.13 2.63 -16.43
N ARG A 49 35.12 2.50 -17.33
CA ARG A 49 36.44 1.94 -17.01
C ARG A 49 37.24 2.84 -16.06
N GLY A 50 37.09 4.15 -16.16
CA GLY A 50 37.77 5.13 -15.30
C GLY A 50 37.17 5.29 -13.90
N LEU A 51 35.97 4.73 -13.67
CA LEU A 51 35.29 4.82 -12.37
C LEU A 51 35.93 3.91 -11.30
N THR A 52 36.01 4.42 -10.08
CA THR A 52 36.44 3.64 -8.91
C THR A 52 35.47 2.48 -8.62
N VAL A 53 35.98 1.43 -7.99
CA VAL A 53 35.13 0.29 -7.56
C VAL A 53 34.03 0.77 -6.61
N GLN A 54 34.36 1.68 -5.69
CA GLN A 54 33.40 2.29 -4.76
C GLN A 54 32.24 2.97 -5.50
N PHE A 55 32.53 3.77 -6.54
CA PHE A 55 31.48 4.47 -7.29
C PHE A 55 30.60 3.52 -8.10
N LYS A 56 31.14 2.40 -8.58
CA LYS A 56 30.38 1.36 -9.28
C LYS A 56 29.38 0.66 -8.36
N VAL A 57 29.82 0.28 -7.16
CA VAL A 57 28.96 -0.33 -6.14
C VAL A 57 27.89 0.68 -5.68
N PHE A 58 28.27 1.95 -5.50
CA PHE A 58 27.32 3.01 -5.18
C PHE A 58 26.22 3.12 -6.24
N LEU A 59 26.56 3.11 -7.53
CA LEU A 59 25.59 3.17 -8.62
C LEU A 59 24.64 1.96 -8.58
N GLN A 60 25.18 0.78 -8.30
CA GLN A 60 24.41 -0.46 -8.23
C GLN A 60 23.41 -0.48 -7.07
N ILE A 61 23.87 -0.14 -5.86
CA ILE A 61 23.00 -0.09 -4.68
C ILE A 61 21.97 1.03 -4.83
N SER A 62 22.33 2.17 -5.43
CA SER A 62 21.39 3.27 -5.67
C SER A 62 20.23 2.85 -6.59
N ALA A 63 20.52 2.15 -7.69
CA ALA A 63 19.50 1.63 -8.58
C ALA A 63 18.59 0.60 -7.88
N MET A 64 19.19 -0.30 -7.10
CA MET A 64 18.47 -1.30 -6.33
C MET A 64 17.54 -0.68 -5.28
N THR A 65 18.05 0.26 -4.48
CA THR A 65 17.28 0.97 -3.44
C THR A 65 16.14 1.76 -4.05
N LEU A 66 16.38 2.48 -5.15
CA LEU A 66 15.34 3.21 -5.87
C LEU A 66 14.21 2.27 -6.34
N GLY A 67 14.58 1.15 -6.97
CA GLY A 67 13.61 0.14 -7.39
C GLY A 67 12.81 -0.43 -6.23
N GLY A 68 13.47 -0.68 -5.09
CA GLY A 68 12.82 -1.12 -3.86
C GLY A 68 11.80 -0.10 -3.35
N CYS A 69 12.18 1.17 -3.23
CA CYS A 69 11.30 2.23 -2.74
C CYS A 69 10.05 2.38 -3.63
N ILE A 70 10.21 2.40 -4.96
CA ILE A 70 9.07 2.54 -5.91
C ILE A 70 8.03 1.43 -5.71
N PHE A 71 8.49 0.17 -5.58
CA PHE A 71 7.56 -0.94 -5.41
C PHE A 71 6.99 -1.05 -4.00
N ALA A 72 7.75 -0.64 -2.97
CA ALA A 72 7.24 -0.54 -1.61
C ALA A 72 6.08 0.47 -1.54
N GLU A 73 6.28 1.67 -2.09
CA GLU A 73 5.25 2.71 -2.16
C GLU A 73 4.02 2.22 -2.92
N LYS A 74 4.21 1.62 -4.11
CA LYS A 74 3.09 1.10 -4.91
C LYS A 74 2.25 0.08 -4.13
N ARG A 75 2.88 -0.84 -3.38
CA ARG A 75 2.18 -1.84 -2.57
C ARG A 75 1.40 -1.23 -1.42
N VAL A 76 1.97 -0.23 -0.75
CA VAL A 76 1.29 0.49 0.33
C VAL A 76 0.09 1.29 -0.21
N THR A 77 0.23 1.94 -1.36
CA THR A 77 -0.86 2.67 -2.02
C THR A 77 -1.99 1.74 -2.43
N GLU A 78 -1.67 0.60 -3.07
CA GLU A 78 -2.65 -0.42 -3.45
C GLU A 78 -3.47 -0.91 -2.24
N TYR A 79 -2.80 -1.14 -1.11
CA TYR A 79 -3.44 -1.53 0.13
C TYR A 79 -4.36 -0.42 0.69
N ASN A 80 -3.87 0.81 0.77
CA ASN A 80 -4.64 1.95 1.28
C ASN A 80 -5.90 2.20 0.45
N ASP A 81 -5.80 2.08 -0.87
CA ASP A 81 -6.96 2.22 -1.76
C ASP A 81 -7.96 1.07 -1.61
N ALA A 82 -7.48 -0.16 -1.38
CA ALA A 82 -8.34 -1.29 -1.06
C ALA A 82 -9.09 -1.08 0.26
N VAL A 83 -8.42 -0.58 1.30
CA VAL A 83 -9.05 -0.24 2.59
C VAL A 83 -10.11 0.85 2.41
N ARG A 84 -9.80 1.93 1.66
CA ARG A 84 -10.76 3.00 1.36
C ARG A 84 -11.98 2.47 0.61
N ARG A 85 -11.81 1.59 -0.38
CA ARG A 85 -12.93 0.94 -1.09
C ARG A 85 -13.77 0.07 -0.17
N ARG A 86 -13.13 -0.73 0.70
CA ARG A 86 -13.81 -1.60 1.67
C ARG A 86 -14.64 -0.78 2.65
N ASN A 87 -14.08 0.29 3.21
CA ASN A 87 -14.78 1.15 4.16
C ASN A 87 -16.02 1.81 3.53
N ARG A 88 -15.90 2.29 2.28
CA ARG A 88 -17.06 2.81 1.52
C ARG A 88 -18.12 1.77 1.23
N ALA A 89 -17.75 0.50 1.04
CA ALA A 89 -18.72 -0.58 0.86
C ALA A 89 -19.44 -0.92 2.18
N LEU A 90 -18.69 -1.01 3.29
CA LEU A 90 -19.25 -1.26 4.62
C LEU A 90 -20.21 -0.17 5.07
N GLU A 91 -19.92 1.10 4.77
CA GLU A 91 -20.82 2.20 5.10
C GLU A 91 -22.16 2.08 4.35
N ARG A 92 -22.13 1.68 3.07
CA ARG A 92 -23.35 1.40 2.29
C ARG A 92 -24.14 0.24 2.89
N SER A 93 -23.47 -0.84 3.28
CA SER A 93 -24.13 -1.96 3.96
C SER A 93 -24.75 -1.53 5.28
N ARG A 94 -24.05 -0.74 6.10
CA ARG A 94 -24.60 -0.23 7.38
C ARG A 94 -25.88 0.58 7.17
N ARG A 95 -25.95 1.42 6.14
CA ARG A 95 -27.16 2.21 5.82
C ARG A 95 -28.35 1.33 5.43
N ALA A 96 -28.13 0.34 4.57
CA ALA A 96 -29.20 -0.60 4.21
C ALA A 96 -29.70 -1.39 5.44
N TRP A 97 -28.78 -1.80 6.33
CA TRP A 97 -29.14 -2.53 7.55
C TRP A 97 -29.89 -1.65 8.55
N SER A 98 -29.58 -0.35 8.66
CA SER A 98 -30.35 0.56 9.51
C SER A 98 -31.76 0.81 8.99
N GLU A 99 -31.91 0.97 7.68
CA GLU A 99 -33.23 1.12 7.04
C GLU A 99 -34.12 -0.12 7.25
N GLU A 100 -33.55 -1.32 7.14
CA GLU A 100 -34.28 -2.57 7.43
C GLU A 100 -34.74 -2.68 8.89
N GLN A 101 -33.93 -2.21 9.85
CA GLN A 101 -34.30 -2.21 11.27
C GLN A 101 -35.44 -1.22 11.56
N GLU A 102 -35.38 -0.02 10.98
CA GLU A 102 -36.44 0.99 11.11
C GLU A 102 -37.78 0.49 10.54
N ILE A 103 -37.76 -0.19 9.38
CA ILE A 103 -38.97 -0.78 8.79
C ILE A 103 -39.55 -1.86 9.70
N LYS A 104 -38.72 -2.74 10.25
CA LYS A 104 -39.18 -3.77 11.20
C LYS A 104 -39.83 -3.16 12.43
N GLU A 105 -39.20 -2.14 13.03
CA GLU A 105 -39.75 -1.45 14.21
C GLU A 105 -41.10 -0.78 13.88
N MET A 106 -41.24 -0.16 12.71
CA MET A 106 -42.52 0.43 12.28
C MET A 106 -43.63 -0.60 12.10
N VAL A 107 -43.31 -1.78 11.56
CA VAL A 107 -44.27 -2.88 11.39
C VAL A 107 -44.70 -3.41 12.76
N GLU A 108 -43.76 -3.69 13.67
CA GLU A 108 -44.07 -4.15 15.03
C GLU A 108 -44.95 -3.15 15.79
N ARG A 109 -44.67 -1.84 15.67
CA ARG A 109 -45.52 -0.79 16.27
C ARG A 109 -46.94 -0.76 15.71
N ARG A 110 -47.10 -0.99 14.40
CA ARG A 110 -48.43 -1.06 13.76
C ARG A 110 -49.21 -2.30 14.21
N GLU A 111 -48.55 -3.44 14.33
CA GLU A 111 -49.16 -4.67 14.84
C GLU A 111 -49.57 -4.54 16.31
N ALA A 112 -48.76 -3.89 17.15
CA ALA A 112 -49.09 -3.63 18.55
C ALA A 112 -50.25 -2.64 18.75
N ALA A 113 -50.45 -1.69 17.82
CA ALA A 113 -51.55 -0.73 17.88
C ALA A 113 -52.88 -1.27 17.30
N GLY A 114 -52.82 -2.35 16.51
CA GLY A 114 -53.98 -3.01 15.92
C GLY A 114 -54.57 -4.15 16.75
N LYS A 115 -53.98 -4.43 17.93
CA LYS A 115 -54.37 -5.49 18.86
C LYS A 115 -54.89 -4.90 20.17
#